data_AF-A0A1L3NBT8-F1
#
_entry.id   AF-A0A1L3NBT8-F1
#
_cell.length_a   1.000
_cell.length_b   1.000
_cell.length_c   1.000
_cell.angle_alpha   90.00
_cell.angle_beta   90.00
_cell.angle_gamma   90.00
#
_symmetry.space_group_name_H-M   'P 1'
#
loop_
_entity.id
_entity.type
_entity.pdbx_description
1 polymer ?
#
loop_
_entity_poly.entity_id
_entity_poly.type
_entity_poly.pdbx_seq_one_letter_code
_entity_poly.pdbx_strand_id
1 'polypeptide(L)' 'MVSLDDFNDYFNINIENQDYDTINGFLIDFLGRIAMSAEEKNIEYKNFIFKIEEIKEKRIEKIKSYVQKEV' A
#
# COMPACT_ATOMS: atom_id res chain seq x y z
N MET A 1 -2.60 11.84 -4.00
CA MET A 1 -1.52 10.86 -3.70
C MET A 1 -1.16 11.05 -2.24
N VAL A 2 -1.02 9.96 -1.48
CA VAL A 2 -0.66 9.99 -0.05
C VAL A 2 0.83 9.69 0.06
N SER A 3 1.59 10.54 0.76
CA SER A 3 3.01 10.30 0.99
C SER A 3 3.22 9.13 1.96
N LEU A 4 4.39 8.49 1.94
CA LEU A 4 4.71 7.45 2.92
C LEU A 4 4.80 8.03 4.33
N ASP A 5 5.31 9.25 4.49
CA ASP A 5 5.40 9.92 5.78
C ASP A 5 4.01 10.19 6.37
N ASP A 6 3.09 10.76 5.59
CA ASP A 6 1.70 10.99 6.03
C ASP A 6 1.01 9.66 6.41
N PHE A 7 1.28 8.59 5.66
CA PHE A 7 0.75 7.26 5.94
C PHE A 7 1.31 6.69 7.25
N ASN A 8 2.64 6.78 7.43
CA ASN A 8 3.34 6.37 8.63
C ASN A 8 2.82 7.13 9.86
N ASP A 9 2.69 8.44 9.78
CA ASP A 9 2.20 9.29 10.85
C ASP A 9 0.73 8.98 11.20
N TYR A 10 -0.13 8.82 10.19
CA TYR A 10 -1.56 8.55 10.41
C TYR A 10 -1.81 7.20 11.09
N PHE A 11 -1.07 6.16 10.69
CA PHE A 11 -1.20 4.82 11.27
C PHE A 11 -0.25 4.56 12.45
N ASN A 12 0.60 5.53 12.79
CA ASN A 12 1.67 5.43 13.78
C ASN A 12 2.56 4.19 13.56
N ILE A 13 3.10 4.08 12.35
CA ILE A 13 3.97 2.98 11.91
C ILE A 13 5.24 3.49 11.26
N ASN A 14 6.16 2.56 10.96
CA ASN A 14 7.40 2.85 10.27
C ASN A 14 7.60 1.92 9.08
N ILE A 15 7.02 2.28 7.93
CA ILE A 15 7.41 1.73 6.64
C ILE A 15 8.74 2.41 6.26
N GLU A 16 9.84 1.69 6.41
CA GLU A 16 11.17 2.15 6.01
C GLU A 16 11.29 2.08 4.48
N ASN A 17 11.52 3.23 3.84
CA ASN A 17 11.69 3.29 2.40
C ASN A 17 12.55 4.48 1.98
N GLN A 18 13.58 4.24 1.15
CA GLN A 18 14.45 5.29 0.61
C GLN A 18 14.18 5.58 -0.88
N ASP A 19 13.39 4.74 -1.55
CA ASP A 19 13.24 4.75 -3.00
C ASP A 19 11.87 5.28 -3.46
N TYR A 20 10.91 5.42 -2.54
CA TYR A 20 9.53 5.78 -2.87
C TYR A 20 8.96 6.86 -1.95
N ASP A 21 8.34 7.88 -2.53
CA ASP A 21 7.73 8.99 -1.77
C ASP A 21 6.28 8.71 -1.33
N THR A 22 5.59 7.74 -1.96
CA THR A 22 4.14 7.54 -1.81
C THR A 22 3.77 6.09 -1.58
N ILE A 23 2.61 5.88 -0.94
CA ILE A 23 2.07 4.53 -0.71
C ILE A 23 1.87 3.74 -2.01
N ASN A 24 1.51 4.42 -3.10
CA ASN A 24 1.35 3.76 -4.41
C ASN A 24 2.70 3.25 -4.94
N GLY A 25 3.76 4.07 -4.86
CA GLY A 25 5.10 3.66 -5.26
C GLY A 25 5.57 2.42 -4.50
N PHE A 26 5.43 2.46 -3.16
CA PHE A 26 5.72 1.33 -2.30
C PHE A 26 4.93 0.06 -2.67
N LEU A 27 3.61 0.16 -2.85
CA LEU A 27 2.79 -1.02 -3.15
C LEU A 27 3.06 -1.60 -4.54
N ILE A 28 3.34 -0.77 -5.55
CA ILE A 28 3.67 -1.25 -6.90
C ILE A 28 5.02 -1.97 -6.91
N ASP A 29 6.01 -1.42 -6.20
CA ASP A 29 7.32 -2.07 -6.02
C ASP A 29 7.21 -3.38 -5.26
N PHE A 30 6.49 -3.38 -4.14
CA PHE A 30 6.25 -4.59 -3.36
C PHE A 30 5.59 -5.70 -4.18
N LEU A 31 4.70 -5.33 -5.10
CA LEU A 31 4.07 -6.26 -6.04
C LEU A 31 5.02 -6.80 -7.12
N GLY A 32 6.18 -6.16 -7.34
CA GLY A 32 7.15 -6.46 -8.41
C GLY A 32 6.59 -6.30 -9.83
N ARG A 33 5.38 -5.75 -9.97
CA ARG A 33 4.67 -5.59 -11.25
C ARG A 33 3.60 -4.52 -11.15
N ILE A 34 3.32 -3.88 -12.29
CA ILE A 34 2.16 -2.97 -12.43
C ILE A 34 0.87 -3.73 -12.09
N ALA A 35 0.02 -3.13 -11.26
CA ALA A 35 -1.28 -3.68 -10.93
C ALA A 35 -2.24 -3.51 -12.13
N MET A 36 -2.85 -4.61 -12.58
CA MET A 36 -3.71 -4.63 -13.77
C MET A 36 -5.19 -4.86 -13.45
N SER A 37 -5.50 -5.43 -12.29
CA SER A 37 -6.87 -5.60 -11.79
C SER A 37 -6.89 -5.54 -10.26
N ALA A 38 -8.01 -5.07 -9.70
CA ALA A 38 -8.24 -5.01 -8.25
C ALA A 38 -8.60 -6.39 -7.65
N GLU A 39 -9.02 -7.34 -8.48
CA GLU A 39 -9.51 -8.66 -8.06
C GLU A 39 -8.44 -9.57 -7.43
N GLU A 40 -7.15 -9.23 -7.54
CA GLU A 40 -6.07 -10.19 -7.22
C GLU A 40 -5.13 -9.82 -6.05
N LYS A 41 -5.29 -8.70 -5.33
CA LYS A 41 -4.17 -8.21 -4.53
C LYS A 41 -4.55 -7.74 -3.12
N ASN A 42 -4.51 -8.69 -2.19
CA ASN A 42 -4.14 -8.40 -0.81
C ASN A 42 -2.60 -8.40 -0.75
N ILE A 43 -2.05 -7.30 -0.29
CA ILE A 43 -0.61 -7.14 -0.02
C ILE A 43 -0.44 -7.20 1.48
N GLU A 44 0.28 -8.21 1.96
CA GLU A 44 0.58 -8.35 3.38
C GLU A 44 1.98 -7.79 3.66
N TYR A 45 2.07 -6.86 4.60
CA TYR A 45 3.32 -6.26 5.02
C TYR A 45 3.30 -6.01 6.52
N LYS A 46 4.20 -6.70 7.25
CA LYS A 46 4.20 -6.70 8.72
C LYS A 46 2.80 -7.04 9.26
N ASN A 47 2.21 -6.14 10.04
CA ASN A 47 0.85 -6.27 10.59
C ASN A 47 -0.21 -5.57 9.72
N PHE A 48 0.09 -5.22 8.47
CA PHE A 48 -0.86 -4.59 7.54
C PHE A 48 -1.30 -5.54 6.45
N ILE A 49 -2.59 -5.50 6.14
CA ILE A 49 -3.15 -6.01 4.88
C ILE A 49 -3.62 -4.81 4.07
N PHE A 50 -3.07 -4.62 2.88
CA PHE A 50 -3.56 -3.65 1.91
C PHE A 50 -4.37 -4.37 0.84
N LYS A 51 -5.65 -4.04 0.75
CA LYS A 51 -6.51 -4.50 -0.34
C LYS A 51 -6.63 -3.41 -1.38
N ILE A 52 -6.30 -3.71 -2.63
CA ILE A 52 -6.52 -2.80 -3.75
C ILE A 52 -8.01 -2.80 -4.08
N GLU A 53 -8.64 -1.63 -4.03
CA GLU A 53 -10.07 -1.46 -4.30
C GLU A 53 -10.32 -0.86 -5.68
N GLU A 54 -9.40 -0.02 -6.17
CA GLU A 54 -9.54 0.63 -7.47
C GLU A 54 -8.19 0.83 -8.16
N ILE A 55 -8.14 0.50 -9.45
CA ILE A 55 -7.01 0.76 -10.34
C ILE A 55 -7.52 1.57 -11.53
N LYS A 56 -6.83 2.67 -11.83
CA LYS A 56 -7.11 3.51 -13.00
C LYS A 56 -5.81 3.79 -13.73
N GLU A 57 -5.80 3.59 -15.04
CA GLU A 57 -4.64 3.90 -15.91
C GLU A 57 -3.30 3.38 -15.34
N LYS A 58 -3.28 2.11 -14.88
CA LYS A 58 -2.11 1.43 -14.29
C LYS A 58 -1.65 1.98 -12.92
N ARG A 59 -2.47 2.81 -12.26
CA ARG A 59 -2.21 3.35 -10.92
C ARG A 59 -3.21 2.81 -9.91
N ILE A 60 -2.74 2.57 -8.69
CA ILE A 60 -3.62 2.27 -7.56
C ILE A 60 -4.23 3.59 -7.11
N GLU A 61 -5.54 3.74 -7.32
CA GLU A 61 -6.29 4.95 -6.92
C GLU A 61 -6.84 4.82 -5.50
N LYS A 62 -7.24 3.60 -5.12
CA LYS A 62 -7.86 3.35 -3.83
C LYS A 62 -7.38 2.04 -3.23
N ILE A 63 -7.04 2.11 -1.96
CA ILE A 63 -6.73 0.97 -1.11
C ILE A 63 -7.59 0.98 0.13
N LYS A 64 -7.80 -0.21 0.69
CA LYS A 64 -8.29 -0.39 2.05
C LYS A 64 -7.21 -1.08 2.87
N SER A 65 -6.78 -0.45 3.96
CA SER A 65 -5.81 -1.03 4.88
C SER A 65 -6.51 -1.66 6.08
N TYR A 66 -5.95 -2.77 6.57
CA TYR A 66 -6.34 -3.41 7.82
C TYR A 66 -5.10 -3.61 8.68
N VAL A 67 -5.19 -3.27 9.96
CA VAL A 67 -4.15 -3.57 10.95
C VAL A 67 -4.52 -4.87 11.65
N GLN A 68 -3.69 -5.90 11.49
CA GLN A 68 -3.76 -7.11 12.29
C GLN A 68 -3.27 -6.75 13.70
N LYS A 69 -4.17 -6.81 14.69
CA LYS A 69 -3.75 -6.75 16.09
C LYS A 69 -3.20 -8.11 16.48
N GLU A 70 -1.98 -8.15 16.99
CA GLU A 70 -1.52 -9.31 17.74
C GLU A 70 -2.43 -9.48 18.96
N VAL A 71 -2.94 -10.71 19.15
CA VAL A 71 -3.85 -11.10 20.24
C VAL A 71 -3.06 -11.32 21.51
#